data_AF-A0A8B6CEB7-F1
#
_entry.id   AF-A0A8B6CEB7-F1
#
_cell.length_a   1.000
_cell.length_b   1.000
_cell.length_c   1.000
_cell.angle_alpha   90.00
_cell.angle_beta   90.00
_cell.angle_gamma   90.00
#
_symmetry.space_group_name_H-M   'P 1'
#
loop_
_entity.id
_entity.type
_entity.pdbx_description
1 polymer ?
#
loop_
_entity_poly.entity_id
_entity_poly.type
_entity_poly.pdbx_seq_one_letter_code
_entity_poly.pdbx_strand_id
1 'polypeptide(L)'
;MDAIVPLIQPSSKIPKPVVKRFNMIRNGDVITFPYIGLNHEGVVTSVFPYNANDLHEVKLTLVHFNYPGLFGTRTVVIEELFFDLKKENVYVYDFSQENHFHSQEVVKRAIDRVGDQNFSTFSNRSSHMSRHCKTGKTELKILPYKKATEITNISPGDVIDFTYCRMSHEAVVIKVEYPETIKCSVVHYKYTGVIGTRTIVEEDFIFKLADQNIFVHDYTRCDIHQPEEVVRRAKSRLGEQKFNIFTNRSSHLAKWCKINE
;
A
#
# COMPACT_ATOMS: atom_id res chain seq x y z
N MET A 1 -16.44 3.29 29.52
CA MET A 1 -15.69 2.15 28.92
C MET A 1 -15.26 2.63 27.55
N ASP A 2 -14.09 3.26 27.48
CA ASP A 2 -13.58 3.82 26.23
C ASP A 2 -12.93 2.70 25.43
N ALA A 3 -13.51 2.40 24.26
CA ALA A 3 -12.94 1.47 23.33
C ALA A 3 -11.66 2.09 22.74
N ILE A 4 -10.51 1.69 23.27
CA ILE A 4 -9.21 1.94 22.67
C ILE A 4 -9.20 1.18 21.34
N VAL A 5 -9.50 1.87 20.24
CA VAL A 5 -9.23 1.36 18.89
C VAL A 5 -7.71 1.33 18.76
N PRO A 6 -7.07 0.16 18.61
CA PRO A 6 -5.63 0.13 18.42
C PRO A 6 -5.31 0.81 17.09
N LEU A 7 -4.53 1.90 17.13
CA LEU A 7 -3.95 2.52 15.95
C LEU A 7 -3.06 1.46 15.27
N ILE A 8 -3.58 0.81 14.23
CA ILE A 8 -2.80 -0.13 13.43
C ILE A 8 -1.73 0.68 12.70
N GLN A 9 -0.46 0.44 13.05
CA GLN A 9 0.66 1.01 12.32
C GLN A 9 0.69 0.44 10.88
N PRO A 10 0.84 1.27 9.84
CA PRO A 10 0.96 0.79 8.47
C PRO A 10 2.27 0.00 8.27
N SER A 11 2.23 -1.08 7.48
CA SER A 11 3.30 -2.07 7.19
C SER A 11 4.58 -1.55 6.50
N SER A 12 4.81 -0.24 6.47
CA SER A 12 5.98 0.33 5.79
C SER A 12 7.28 -0.01 6.53
N LYS A 13 8.28 -0.52 5.79
CA LYS A 13 9.66 -0.70 6.30
C LYS A 13 10.37 0.62 6.62
N ILE A 14 9.84 1.75 6.15
CA ILE A 14 10.44 3.06 6.42
C ILE A 14 10.17 3.40 7.89
N PRO A 15 11.20 3.69 8.70
CA PRO A 15 11.01 4.14 10.07
C PRO A 15 10.08 5.35 10.12
N LYS A 16 9.10 5.28 11.02
CA LYS A 16 8.14 6.34 11.30
C LYS A 16 8.22 6.71 12.77
N PRO A 17 9.22 7.48 13.21
CA PRO A 17 9.21 8.00 14.57
C PRO A 17 7.97 8.87 14.79
N VAL A 18 7.33 8.68 15.95
CA VAL A 18 6.30 9.61 16.42
C VAL A 18 6.98 10.94 16.69
N VAL A 19 6.43 12.02 16.13
CA VAL A 19 6.90 13.37 16.38
C VAL A 19 6.16 13.97 17.55
N LYS A 20 6.91 14.47 18.53
CA LYS A 20 6.37 15.12 19.74
C LYS A 20 6.64 16.63 19.80
N ARG A 21 7.38 17.20 18.84
CA ARG A 21 7.70 18.63 18.78
C ARG A 21 7.70 19.12 17.34
N PHE A 22 7.17 20.32 17.08
CA PHE A 22 7.01 20.81 15.71
C PHE A 22 8.35 20.99 14.98
N ASN A 23 9.44 21.27 15.69
CA ASN A 23 10.78 21.49 15.12
C ASN A 23 11.40 20.23 14.50
N MET A 24 10.76 19.06 14.70
CA MET A 24 11.12 17.80 14.04
C MET A 24 10.42 17.62 12.69
N ILE A 25 9.48 18.50 12.33
CA ILE A 25 8.76 18.50 11.06
C ILE A 25 9.33 19.61 10.18
N ARG A 26 9.60 19.31 8.92
CA ARG A 26 10.19 20.23 7.95
C ARG A 26 9.39 20.24 6.65
N ASN A 27 9.54 21.33 5.89
CA ASN A 27 9.01 21.40 4.53
C ASN A 27 9.62 20.27 3.68
N GLY A 28 8.78 19.62 2.89
CA GLY A 28 9.14 18.46 2.08
C GLY A 28 9.18 17.13 2.84
N ASP A 29 8.81 17.10 4.12
CA ASP A 29 8.58 15.84 4.83
C ASP A 29 7.29 15.17 4.35
N VAL A 30 7.31 13.84 4.31
CA VAL A 30 6.10 13.03 4.18
C VAL A 30 5.71 12.60 5.58
N ILE A 31 4.45 12.82 5.93
CA ILE A 31 3.94 12.49 7.25
C ILE A 31 2.74 11.56 7.18
N THR A 32 2.54 10.78 8.25
CA THR A 32 1.24 10.17 8.57
C THR A 32 0.57 10.98 9.68
N PHE A 33 -0.71 11.30 9.52
CA PHE A 33 -1.50 12.10 10.45
C PHE A 33 -2.95 11.60 10.56
N PRO A 34 -3.65 11.87 11.67
CA PRO A 34 -5.07 11.56 11.78
C PRO A 34 -5.90 12.47 10.87
N TYR A 35 -6.77 11.89 10.06
CA TYR A 35 -7.68 12.62 9.18
C TYR A 35 -8.99 11.85 9.05
N ILE A 36 -10.08 12.44 9.55
CA ILE A 36 -11.43 11.83 9.56
C ILE A 36 -11.42 10.41 10.16
N GLY A 37 -10.77 10.26 11.32
CA GLY A 37 -10.73 8.99 12.07
C GLY A 37 -9.82 7.91 11.46
N LEU A 38 -9.06 8.21 10.41
CA LEU A 38 -8.14 7.29 9.75
C LEU A 38 -6.72 7.86 9.71
N ASN A 39 -5.73 6.98 9.63
CA ASN A 39 -4.36 7.39 9.32
C ASN A 39 -4.29 7.78 7.84
N HIS A 40 -3.78 8.98 7.59
CA HIS A 40 -3.67 9.56 6.26
C HIS A 40 -2.26 10.08 6.02
N GLU A 41 -1.89 10.28 4.77
CA GLU A 41 -0.53 10.70 4.40
C GLU A 41 -0.55 11.95 3.52
N GLY A 42 0.50 12.75 3.64
CA GLY A 42 0.62 14.01 2.91
C GLY A 42 2.04 14.55 2.93
N VAL A 43 2.28 15.54 2.07
CA VAL A 43 3.55 16.27 2.00
C VAL A 43 3.39 17.60 2.74
N VAL A 44 4.31 17.89 3.66
CA VAL A 44 4.37 19.16 4.38
C VAL A 44 4.92 20.24 3.45
N THR A 45 4.16 21.30 3.21
CA THR A 45 4.63 22.45 2.41
C THR A 45 5.02 23.65 3.27
N SER A 46 4.39 23.78 4.44
CA SER A 46 4.72 24.81 5.44
C SER A 46 4.50 24.29 6.86
N VAL A 47 5.34 24.75 7.80
CA VAL A 47 5.25 24.47 9.23
C VAL A 47 5.20 25.79 9.99
N PHE A 48 4.15 26.00 10.77
CA PHE A 48 4.01 27.18 11.63
C PHE A 48 3.74 26.74 13.07
N PRO A 49 4.52 27.22 14.06
CA PRO A 49 4.13 27.04 15.46
C PRO A 49 2.80 27.77 15.66
N TYR A 50 1.82 27.09 16.26
CA TYR A 50 0.54 27.75 16.56
C TYR A 50 0.71 28.77 17.69
N ASN A 51 1.51 28.41 18.69
CA ASN A 51 1.90 29.26 19.80
C ASN A 51 3.44 29.26 19.89
N ALA A 52 4.06 30.44 19.83
CA ALA A 52 5.51 30.58 19.92
C ALA A 52 6.11 30.01 21.22
N ASN A 53 5.30 29.89 22.27
CA ASN A 53 5.69 29.35 23.57
C ASN A 53 5.33 27.87 23.78
N ASP A 54 4.59 27.23 22.85
CA ASP A 54 4.29 25.80 22.92
C ASP A 54 4.84 25.04 21.71
N LEU A 55 5.84 24.21 21.95
CA LEU A 55 6.49 23.39 20.93
C LEU A 55 5.63 22.22 20.40
N HIS A 56 4.43 22.02 20.97
CA HIS A 56 3.59 20.85 20.67
C HIS A 56 2.34 21.19 19.86
N GLU A 57 1.95 22.46 19.74
CA GLU A 57 0.84 22.89 18.90
C GLU A 57 1.37 23.44 17.57
N VAL A 58 1.01 22.79 16.48
CA VAL A 58 1.54 23.11 15.15
C VAL A 58 0.43 23.26 14.13
N LYS A 59 0.52 24.30 13.29
CA LYS A 59 -0.25 24.43 12.06
C LYS A 59 0.62 23.97 10.90
N LEU A 60 0.16 22.95 10.18
CA LEU A 60 0.81 22.43 8.99
C LEU A 60 -0.01 22.75 7.75
N THR A 61 0.66 23.21 6.70
CA THR A 61 0.06 23.22 5.35
C THR A 61 0.49 21.93 4.66
N LEU A 62 -0.49 21.14 4.21
CA LEU A 62 -0.29 19.80 3.67
C LEU A 62 -0.86 19.68 2.26
N VAL A 63 -0.16 18.93 1.41
CA VAL A 63 -0.71 18.44 0.15
C VAL A 63 -1.05 16.97 0.28
N HIS A 64 -2.32 16.62 0.02
CA HIS A 64 -2.81 15.24 0.08
C HIS A 64 -4.10 15.07 -0.73
N PHE A 65 -4.54 13.83 -0.97
CA PHE A 65 -5.92 13.62 -1.44
C PHE A 65 -6.90 13.94 -0.32
N ASN A 66 -7.96 14.70 -0.62
CA ASN A 66 -9.04 14.95 0.33
C ASN A 66 -9.94 13.72 0.51
N TYR A 67 -10.87 13.83 1.45
CA TYR A 67 -11.97 12.88 1.63
C TYR A 67 -13.29 13.65 1.54
N PRO A 68 -13.96 13.63 0.39
CA PRO A 68 -15.18 14.41 0.15
C PRO A 68 -16.46 13.67 0.57
N GLY A 69 -16.37 12.60 1.37
CA GLY A 69 -17.50 11.73 1.73
C GLY A 69 -17.79 10.64 0.69
N LEU A 70 -18.96 10.00 0.82
CA LEU A 70 -19.34 8.78 0.07
C LEU A 70 -19.49 8.99 -1.45
N PHE A 71 -19.84 10.20 -1.89
CA PHE A 71 -20.19 10.49 -3.29
C PHE A 71 -19.28 11.53 -3.95
N GLY A 72 -18.27 12.03 -3.23
CA GLY A 72 -17.38 13.04 -3.78
C GLY A 72 -16.17 12.45 -4.49
N THR A 73 -15.70 13.14 -5.52
CA THR A 73 -14.44 12.82 -6.20
C THR A 73 -13.27 13.25 -5.32
N ARG A 74 -12.38 12.30 -5.00
CA ARG A 74 -11.15 12.62 -4.27
C ARG A 74 -10.21 13.40 -5.17
N THR A 75 -9.73 14.52 -4.66
CA THR A 75 -8.86 15.45 -5.37
C THR A 75 -7.65 15.75 -4.49
N VAL A 76 -6.48 15.93 -5.10
CA VAL A 76 -5.31 16.45 -4.38
C VAL A 76 -5.58 17.91 -4.01
N VAL A 77 -5.53 18.22 -2.72
CA VAL A 77 -5.79 19.55 -2.17
C VAL A 77 -4.56 20.06 -1.41
N ILE A 78 -4.53 21.37 -1.21
CA ILE A 78 -3.71 22.01 -0.18
C ILE A 78 -4.65 22.32 0.99
N GLU A 79 -4.32 21.83 2.18
CA GLU A 79 -5.14 22.03 3.38
C GLU A 79 -4.27 22.49 4.55
N GLU A 80 -4.79 23.42 5.35
CA GLU A 80 -4.17 23.82 6.61
C GLU A 80 -4.81 23.03 7.75
N LEU A 81 -3.99 22.23 8.45
CA LEU A 81 -4.42 21.39 9.56
C LEU A 81 -3.67 21.78 10.84
N PHE A 82 -4.38 21.72 11.97
CA PHE A 82 -3.83 22.00 13.29
C PHE A 82 -3.68 20.68 14.05
N PHE A 83 -2.54 20.51 14.72
CA PHE A 83 -2.25 19.32 15.50
C PHE A 83 -1.74 19.68 16.90
N ASP A 84 -2.25 18.97 17.92
CA ASP A 84 -1.64 18.88 19.25
C ASP A 84 -0.80 17.61 19.33
N LEU A 85 0.52 17.74 19.16
CA LEU A 85 1.47 16.63 19.11
C LEU A 85 1.58 15.84 20.42
N LYS A 86 1.02 16.33 21.54
CA LYS A 86 0.90 15.54 22.78
C LYS A 86 -0.22 14.52 22.67
N LYS A 87 -1.36 14.93 22.09
CA LYS A 87 -2.58 14.12 22.00
C LYS A 87 -2.65 13.30 20.72
N GLU A 88 -2.15 13.86 19.63
CA GLU A 88 -2.25 13.30 18.29
C GLU A 88 -0.95 12.64 17.86
N ASN A 89 -1.08 11.53 17.13
CA ASN A 89 0.08 10.81 16.61
C ASN A 89 0.36 11.26 15.18
N VAL A 90 1.31 12.18 15.05
CA VAL A 90 1.91 12.55 13.77
C VAL A 90 3.25 11.83 13.63
N TYR A 91 3.49 11.22 12.48
CA TYR A 91 4.71 10.49 12.19
C TYR A 91 5.41 11.10 10.97
N VAL A 92 6.72 11.29 11.03
CA VAL A 92 7.54 11.68 9.87
C VAL A 92 8.24 10.45 9.33
N TYR A 93 8.18 10.24 8.02
CA TYR A 93 8.89 9.16 7.36
C TYR A 93 10.39 9.46 7.21
N ASP A 94 11.24 8.51 7.61
CA ASP A 94 12.69 8.60 7.42
C ASP A 94 13.15 7.98 6.09
N PHE A 95 13.36 8.83 5.08
CA PHE A 95 13.88 8.42 3.77
C PHE A 95 15.42 8.42 3.69
N SER A 96 16.15 8.47 4.80
CA SER A 96 17.63 8.53 4.80
C SER A 96 18.30 7.36 4.06
N GLN A 97 17.63 6.21 4.00
CA GLN A 97 18.12 5.01 3.31
C GLN A 97 17.69 4.93 1.84
N GLU A 98 17.00 5.95 1.32
CA GLU A 98 16.51 5.98 -0.06
C GLU A 98 17.00 7.23 -0.81
N ASN A 99 17.21 7.09 -2.12
CA ASN A 99 17.37 8.25 -2.99
C ASN A 99 16.08 9.07 -2.99
N HIS A 100 16.18 10.34 -2.65
CA HIS A 100 15.04 11.25 -2.56
C HIS A 100 15.43 12.67 -3.00
N PHE A 101 14.44 13.44 -3.41
CA PHE A 101 14.62 14.82 -3.82
C PHE A 101 14.80 15.75 -2.60
N HIS A 102 15.49 16.87 -2.82
CA HIS A 102 15.58 17.95 -1.83
C HIS A 102 14.20 18.54 -1.52
N SER A 103 14.03 19.02 -0.29
CA SER A 103 12.78 19.54 0.26
C SER A 103 12.01 20.48 -0.68
N GLN A 104 12.70 21.44 -1.31
CA GLN A 104 12.08 22.41 -2.22
C GLN A 104 11.47 21.75 -3.46
N GLU A 105 12.16 20.77 -4.04
CA GLU A 105 11.66 20.00 -5.18
C GLU A 105 10.50 19.11 -4.76
N VAL A 106 10.54 18.49 -3.58
CA VAL A 106 9.42 17.70 -3.04
C VAL A 106 8.15 18.55 -2.89
N VAL A 107 8.29 19.76 -2.32
CA VAL A 107 7.18 20.71 -2.15
C VAL A 107 6.62 21.14 -3.51
N LYS A 108 7.49 21.52 -4.46
CA LYS A 108 7.10 21.87 -5.82
C LYS A 108 6.30 20.74 -6.48
N ARG A 109 6.85 19.52 -6.47
CA ARG A 109 6.22 18.32 -7.03
C ARG A 109 4.86 18.03 -6.39
N ALA A 110 4.70 18.28 -5.09
CA ALA A 110 3.42 18.11 -4.42
C ALA A 110 2.41 19.18 -4.88
N ILE A 111 2.81 20.45 -4.92
CA ILE A 111 1.95 21.57 -5.37
C ILE A 111 1.51 21.38 -6.82
N ASP A 112 2.40 20.91 -7.70
CA ASP A 112 2.10 20.62 -9.11
C ASP A 112 1.01 19.53 -9.29
N ARG A 113 0.69 18.77 -8.24
CA ARG A 113 -0.33 17.71 -8.25
C ARG A 113 -1.69 18.21 -7.80
N VAL A 114 -1.80 19.42 -7.26
CA VAL A 114 -3.06 19.99 -6.75
C VAL A 114 -4.11 20.04 -7.86
N GLY A 115 -5.32 19.58 -7.54
CA GLY A 115 -6.40 19.42 -8.52
C GLY A 115 -6.42 18.06 -9.20
N ASP A 116 -5.41 17.19 -9.03
CA ASP A 116 -5.46 15.85 -9.61
C ASP A 116 -6.58 15.00 -8.99
N GLN A 117 -7.41 14.41 -9.84
CA GLN A 117 -8.57 13.58 -9.48
C GLN A 117 -8.36 12.10 -9.74
N ASN A 118 -7.17 11.68 -10.17
CA ASN A 118 -6.87 10.29 -10.53
C ASN A 118 -6.81 9.33 -9.33
N PHE A 119 -7.53 9.60 -8.24
CA PHE A 119 -7.51 8.78 -7.04
C PHE A 119 -7.93 7.33 -7.34
N SER A 120 -7.18 6.39 -6.76
CA SER A 120 -7.54 4.99 -6.72
C SER A 120 -7.13 4.39 -5.39
N THR A 121 -8.04 3.65 -4.77
CA THR A 121 -7.80 2.95 -3.50
C THR A 121 -6.62 1.97 -3.57
N PHE A 122 -6.29 1.48 -4.77
CA PHE A 122 -5.26 0.46 -4.99
C PHE A 122 -3.97 1.02 -5.55
N SER A 123 -4.08 2.10 -6.31
CA SER A 123 -3.02 2.54 -7.20
C SER A 123 -2.64 4.00 -6.96
N ASN A 124 -3.57 4.90 -6.68
CA ASN A 124 -3.24 6.32 -6.55
C ASN A 124 -3.92 6.92 -5.31
N ARG A 125 -3.36 6.60 -4.15
CA ARG A 125 -3.80 7.13 -2.84
C ARG A 125 -2.74 8.07 -2.26
N SER A 126 -3.06 8.72 -1.14
CA SER A 126 -2.17 9.76 -0.59
C SER A 126 -0.78 9.27 -0.22
N SER A 127 -0.63 8.01 0.22
CA SER A 127 0.70 7.44 0.49
C SER A 127 1.55 7.32 -0.78
N HIS A 128 0.94 6.87 -1.88
CA HIS A 128 1.66 6.74 -3.15
C HIS A 128 2.02 8.11 -3.72
N MET A 129 1.10 9.07 -3.65
CA MET A 129 1.34 10.44 -4.11
C MET A 129 2.48 11.09 -3.32
N SER A 130 2.43 11.05 -1.99
CA SER A 130 3.43 11.71 -1.14
C SER A 130 4.81 11.08 -1.30
N ARG A 131 4.90 9.75 -1.38
CA ARG A 131 6.17 9.06 -1.67
C ARG A 131 6.69 9.32 -3.08
N HIS A 132 5.82 9.42 -4.09
CA HIS A 132 6.22 9.81 -5.44
C HIS A 132 6.76 11.24 -5.50
N CYS A 133 6.17 12.16 -4.73
CA CYS A 133 6.70 13.52 -4.60
C CYS A 133 8.11 13.48 -3.97
N LYS A 134 8.31 12.65 -2.93
CA LYS A 134 9.58 12.56 -2.19
C LYS A 134 10.70 11.87 -2.97
N THR A 135 10.41 10.77 -3.66
CA THR A 135 11.42 9.87 -4.22
C THR A 135 11.42 9.81 -5.75
N GLY A 136 10.36 10.31 -6.40
CA GLY A 136 10.13 10.13 -7.84
C GLY A 136 9.69 8.73 -8.22
N LYS A 137 9.73 7.78 -7.28
CA LYS A 137 9.21 6.44 -7.47
C LYS A 137 7.71 6.49 -7.26
N THR A 138 6.95 6.29 -8.33
CA THR A 138 5.53 5.96 -8.19
C THR A 138 5.50 4.57 -7.54
N GLU A 139 5.02 4.45 -6.31
CA GLU A 139 4.60 3.13 -5.76
C GLU A 139 3.36 2.57 -6.46
N LEU A 140 3.00 3.16 -7.60
CA LEU A 140 2.55 2.39 -8.74
C LEU A 140 3.73 2.02 -9.63
N LYS A 141 4.27 0.85 -9.37
CA LYS A 141 4.13 -0.06 -10.48
C LYS A 141 2.67 -0.48 -10.51
N ILE A 142 1.93 -0.02 -11.53
CA ILE A 142 1.15 -1.02 -12.24
C ILE A 142 2.25 -1.99 -12.67
N LEU A 143 2.46 -3.04 -11.89
CA LEU A 143 3.41 -4.07 -12.24
C LEU A 143 2.88 -4.54 -13.58
N PRO A 144 3.58 -4.28 -14.69
CA PRO A 144 3.02 -4.62 -15.98
C PRO A 144 2.64 -6.10 -15.90
N TYR A 145 1.37 -6.41 -16.07
CA TYR A 145 0.96 -7.81 -16.08
C TYR A 145 1.24 -8.34 -17.47
N LYS A 146 1.92 -9.48 -17.54
CA LYS A 146 2.01 -10.24 -18.78
C LYS A 146 0.91 -11.29 -18.76
N LYS A 147 0.06 -11.32 -19.79
CA LYS A 147 -0.87 -12.43 -19.97
C LYS A 147 -0.06 -13.72 -20.13
N ALA A 148 -0.35 -14.74 -19.32
CA ALA A 148 0.21 -16.06 -19.50
C ALA A 148 -0.43 -16.70 -20.74
N THR A 149 0.36 -16.93 -21.77
CA THR A 149 -0.07 -17.59 -23.02
C THR A 149 0.53 -18.98 -23.16
N GLU A 150 1.61 -19.26 -22.43
CA GLU A 150 2.34 -20.53 -22.46
C GLU A 150 2.56 -21.07 -21.05
N ILE A 151 2.69 -22.39 -20.93
CA ILE A 151 2.88 -23.07 -19.64
C ILE A 151 4.14 -22.62 -18.88
N THR A 152 5.14 -22.14 -19.63
CA THR A 152 6.42 -21.63 -19.11
C THR A 152 6.32 -20.22 -18.55
N ASN A 153 5.18 -19.53 -18.72
CA ASN A 153 5.01 -18.16 -18.24
C ASN A 153 4.72 -18.08 -16.74
N ILE A 154 4.41 -19.21 -16.09
CA ILE A 154 4.07 -19.27 -14.67
C ILE A 154 5.09 -20.17 -13.97
N SER A 155 5.72 -19.65 -12.91
CA SER A 155 6.69 -20.37 -12.09
C SER A 155 6.37 -20.26 -10.59
N PRO A 156 6.86 -21.17 -9.74
CA PRO A 156 6.81 -20.99 -8.29
C PRO A 156 7.40 -19.63 -7.87
N GLY A 157 6.77 -18.96 -6.91
CA GLY A 157 7.13 -17.62 -6.45
C GLY A 157 6.56 -16.48 -7.29
N ASP A 158 5.84 -16.75 -8.38
CA ASP A 158 5.11 -15.73 -9.11
C ASP A 158 3.84 -15.28 -8.39
N VAL A 159 3.43 -14.04 -8.67
CA VAL A 159 2.10 -13.54 -8.30
C VAL A 159 1.26 -13.50 -9.56
N ILE A 160 0.11 -14.15 -9.51
CA ILE A 160 -0.84 -14.20 -10.61
C ILE A 160 -2.15 -13.51 -10.23
N ASP A 161 -2.75 -12.83 -11.19
CA ASP A 161 -4.14 -12.39 -11.17
C ASP A 161 -4.97 -13.29 -12.09
N PHE A 162 -6.11 -13.75 -11.58
CA PHE A 162 -7.06 -14.59 -12.30
C PHE A 162 -8.48 -14.39 -11.76
N THR A 163 -9.47 -14.88 -12.50
CA THR A 163 -10.86 -14.82 -12.06
C THR A 163 -11.16 -15.91 -11.02
N TYR A 164 -11.53 -15.49 -9.81
CA TYR A 164 -12.01 -16.35 -8.73
C TYR A 164 -13.36 -15.84 -8.22
N CYS A 165 -14.37 -16.70 -8.13
CA CYS A 165 -15.75 -16.30 -7.77
C CYS A 165 -16.27 -15.08 -8.57
N ARG A 166 -16.00 -15.05 -9.88
CA ARG A 166 -16.37 -13.96 -10.82
C ARG A 166 -15.71 -12.60 -10.54
N MET A 167 -14.65 -12.55 -9.74
CA MET A 167 -13.90 -11.33 -9.44
C MET A 167 -12.41 -11.55 -9.74
N SER A 168 -11.68 -10.47 -10.06
CA SER A 168 -10.21 -10.51 -10.12
C SER A 168 -9.65 -10.83 -8.72
N HIS A 169 -8.63 -11.67 -8.71
CA HIS A 169 -8.09 -12.25 -7.49
C HIS A 169 -6.61 -12.57 -7.66
N GLU A 170 -5.81 -12.08 -6.71
CA GLU A 170 -4.36 -12.31 -6.71
C GLU A 170 -3.98 -13.52 -5.84
N ALA A 171 -2.98 -14.28 -6.27
CA ALA A 171 -2.43 -15.41 -5.52
C ALA A 171 -0.93 -15.57 -5.75
N VAL A 172 -0.25 -16.21 -4.80
CA VAL A 172 1.16 -16.61 -4.93
C VAL A 172 1.22 -18.05 -5.43
N VAL A 173 1.93 -18.29 -6.52
CA VAL A 173 2.16 -19.64 -7.06
C VAL A 173 3.21 -20.34 -6.20
N ILE A 174 2.92 -21.55 -5.73
CA ILE A 174 3.83 -22.33 -4.88
C ILE A 174 4.32 -23.61 -5.56
N LYS A 175 3.57 -24.11 -6.54
CA LYS A 175 3.92 -25.31 -7.31
C LYS A 175 3.26 -25.21 -8.68
N VAL A 176 3.96 -25.69 -9.70
CA VAL A 176 3.44 -25.86 -11.06
C VAL A 176 3.74 -27.29 -11.50
N GLU A 177 2.73 -27.99 -11.98
CA GLU A 177 2.84 -29.33 -12.57
C GLU A 177 2.38 -29.28 -14.03
N TYR A 178 3.03 -30.08 -14.89
CA TYR A 178 2.80 -30.08 -16.35
C TYR A 178 2.25 -31.41 -16.92
N PRO A 179 1.18 -32.01 -16.38
CA PRO A 179 0.61 -33.24 -16.91
C PRO A 179 -0.36 -32.97 -18.07
N GLU A 180 0.04 -32.28 -19.16
CA GLU A 180 -0.81 -31.85 -20.31
C GLU A 180 -1.71 -30.62 -20.07
N THR A 181 -2.05 -30.30 -18.81
CA THR A 181 -2.68 -29.04 -18.40
C THR A 181 -1.85 -28.38 -17.30
N ILE A 182 -1.92 -27.05 -17.17
CA ILE A 182 -1.21 -26.36 -16.08
C ILE A 182 -1.99 -26.57 -14.80
N LYS A 183 -1.44 -27.36 -13.88
CA LYS A 183 -1.92 -27.43 -12.51
C LYS A 183 -1.03 -26.55 -11.63
N CYS A 184 -1.60 -25.50 -11.08
CA CYS A 184 -0.93 -24.61 -10.14
C CYS A 184 -1.50 -24.79 -8.75
N SER A 185 -0.63 -25.09 -7.79
CA SER A 185 -0.96 -24.87 -6.38
C SER A 185 -0.67 -23.41 -6.06
N VAL A 186 -1.64 -22.72 -5.47
CA VAL A 186 -1.51 -21.28 -5.14
C VAL A 186 -1.92 -21.02 -3.70
N VAL A 187 -1.32 -19.99 -3.10
CA VAL A 187 -1.70 -19.47 -1.78
C VAL A 187 -2.44 -18.15 -1.93
N HIS A 188 -3.65 -18.07 -1.38
CA HIS A 188 -4.52 -16.90 -1.49
C HIS A 188 -5.54 -16.84 -0.36
N TYR A 189 -6.22 -15.69 -0.21
CA TYR A 189 -7.41 -15.61 0.66
C TYR A 189 -8.61 -16.28 -0.02
N LYS A 190 -9.10 -17.38 0.55
CA LYS A 190 -10.34 -18.04 0.14
C LYS A 190 -11.52 -17.54 0.93
N TYR A 191 -12.66 -17.37 0.24
CA TYR A 191 -13.93 -17.11 0.88
C TYR A 191 -14.44 -18.37 1.58
N THR A 192 -14.68 -18.31 2.89
CA THR A 192 -15.02 -19.48 3.72
C THR A 192 -16.51 -19.58 4.06
N GLY A 193 -17.40 -18.92 3.30
CA GLY A 193 -18.85 -19.08 3.42
C GLY A 193 -19.50 -18.33 4.59
N VAL A 194 -18.77 -18.02 5.66
CA VAL A 194 -19.22 -17.14 6.74
C VAL A 194 -18.97 -15.68 6.34
N ILE A 195 -20.03 -14.86 6.33
CA ILE A 195 -20.02 -13.46 5.86
C ILE A 195 -18.78 -12.72 6.37
N GLY A 196 -17.99 -12.17 5.46
CA GLY A 196 -16.82 -11.34 5.76
C GLY A 196 -15.55 -12.10 6.18
N THR A 197 -15.63 -13.39 6.48
CA THR A 197 -14.44 -14.19 6.82
C THR A 197 -13.76 -14.70 5.56
N ARG A 198 -12.43 -14.54 5.51
CA ARG A 198 -11.58 -15.21 4.52
C ARG A 198 -10.38 -15.78 5.23
N THR A 199 -9.95 -16.96 4.79
CA THR A 199 -8.80 -17.67 5.34
C THR A 199 -7.73 -17.77 4.26
N ILE A 200 -6.47 -17.60 4.62
CA ILE A 200 -5.36 -17.91 3.70
C ILE A 200 -5.28 -19.43 3.57
N VAL A 201 -5.43 -19.92 2.34
CA VAL A 201 -5.38 -21.35 2.02
C VAL A 201 -4.39 -21.61 0.89
N GLU A 202 -3.95 -22.86 0.82
CA GLU A 202 -3.34 -23.45 -0.36
C GLU A 202 -4.45 -24.17 -1.13
N GLU A 203 -4.63 -23.83 -2.41
CA GLU A 203 -5.67 -24.40 -3.27
C GLU A 203 -5.06 -24.73 -4.64
N ASP A 204 -5.45 -25.88 -5.18
CA ASP A 204 -5.03 -26.34 -6.51
C ASP A 204 -6.01 -25.81 -7.57
N PHE A 205 -5.46 -25.16 -8.60
CA PHE A 205 -6.20 -24.71 -9.78
C PHE A 205 -5.67 -25.38 -11.03
N ILE A 206 -6.59 -25.77 -11.92
CA ILE A 206 -6.26 -26.18 -13.28
C ILE A 206 -6.56 -24.98 -14.18
N PHE A 207 -5.50 -24.41 -14.75
CA PHE A 207 -5.59 -23.24 -15.60
C PHE A 207 -5.59 -23.63 -17.08
N LYS A 208 -6.61 -23.16 -17.80
CA LYS A 208 -6.73 -23.30 -19.26
C LYS A 208 -6.37 -21.97 -19.91
N LEU A 209 -5.10 -21.76 -20.23
CA LEU A 209 -4.59 -20.46 -20.72
C LEU A 209 -5.30 -19.95 -21.99
N ALA A 210 -5.85 -20.85 -22.82
CA ALA A 210 -6.61 -20.49 -24.01
C ALA A 210 -7.95 -19.80 -23.69
N ASP A 211 -8.62 -20.26 -22.62
CA ASP A 211 -9.99 -19.85 -22.28
C ASP A 211 -10.04 -18.84 -21.11
N GLN A 212 -8.93 -18.71 -20.38
CA GLN A 212 -8.85 -17.93 -19.15
C GLN A 212 -7.85 -16.79 -19.29
N ASN A 213 -8.22 -15.63 -18.76
CA ASN A 213 -7.29 -14.53 -18.58
C ASN A 213 -6.55 -14.74 -17.26
N ILE A 214 -5.28 -15.14 -17.38
CA ILE A 214 -4.35 -15.27 -16.27
C ILE A 214 -3.19 -14.34 -16.55
N PHE A 215 -2.86 -13.53 -15.56
CA PHE A 215 -1.91 -12.44 -15.68
C PHE A 215 -0.81 -12.63 -14.64
N VAL A 216 0.45 -12.61 -15.06
CA VAL A 216 1.60 -12.69 -14.17
C VAL A 216 2.12 -11.28 -13.91
N HIS A 217 2.23 -10.90 -12.65
CA HIS A 217 2.69 -9.56 -12.25
C HIS A 217 4.20 -9.41 -12.47
N ASP A 218 4.62 -8.37 -13.19
CA ASP A 218 6.03 -8.05 -13.39
C ASP A 218 6.60 -7.18 -12.26
N TYR A 219 7.36 -7.80 -11.36
CA TYR A 219 8.09 -7.14 -10.29
C TYR A 219 9.55 -6.76 -10.63
N THR A 220 10.02 -6.87 -11.88
CA THR A 220 11.44 -6.66 -12.29
C THR A 220 12.11 -5.41 -11.73
N ARG A 221 11.46 -4.24 -11.75
CA ARG A 221 11.97 -2.99 -11.13
C ARG A 221 11.76 -2.83 -9.60
N CYS A 222 11.47 -3.90 -8.86
CA CYS A 222 11.26 -3.90 -7.41
C CYS A 222 12.38 -4.72 -6.76
N ASP A 223 12.62 -4.47 -5.48
CA ASP A 223 13.44 -5.37 -4.66
C ASP A 223 12.60 -6.60 -4.30
N ILE A 224 12.82 -7.71 -5.04
CA ILE A 224 12.02 -8.93 -4.92
C ILE A 224 12.73 -9.99 -4.10
N HIS A 225 11.97 -10.74 -3.33
CA HIS A 225 12.45 -11.97 -2.73
C HIS A 225 12.68 -13.06 -3.79
N GLN A 226 13.67 -13.93 -3.52
CA GLN A 226 13.88 -15.15 -4.31
C GLN A 226 12.64 -16.05 -4.25
N PRO A 227 12.32 -16.80 -5.33
CA PRO A 227 11.13 -17.64 -5.40
C PRO A 227 10.88 -18.51 -4.16
N GLU A 228 11.91 -19.14 -3.61
CA GLU A 228 11.82 -20.02 -2.44
C GLU A 228 11.39 -19.25 -1.20
N GLU A 229 11.90 -18.02 -1.02
CA GLU A 229 11.51 -17.14 0.07
C GLU A 229 10.07 -16.65 -0.10
N VAL A 230 9.64 -16.31 -1.33
CA VAL A 230 8.25 -15.93 -1.62
C VAL A 230 7.30 -17.07 -1.23
N VAL A 231 7.63 -18.30 -1.63
CA VAL A 231 6.85 -19.50 -1.29
C VAL A 231 6.84 -19.75 0.22
N ARG A 232 8.00 -19.67 0.88
CA ARG A 232 8.11 -19.84 2.34
C ARG A 232 7.25 -18.82 3.09
N ARG A 233 7.30 -17.55 2.68
CA ARG A 233 6.47 -16.47 3.24
C ARG A 233 4.99 -16.76 3.05
N ALA A 234 4.56 -17.13 1.84
CA ALA A 234 3.17 -17.47 1.56
C ALA A 234 2.67 -18.62 2.46
N LYS A 235 3.45 -19.70 2.57
CA LYS A 235 3.13 -20.84 3.43
C LYS A 235 3.08 -20.49 4.91
N SER A 236 3.93 -19.57 5.38
CA SER A 236 3.95 -19.15 6.79
C SER A 236 2.66 -18.47 7.28
N ARG A 237 1.78 -18.04 6.37
CA ARG A 237 0.50 -17.38 6.69
C ARG A 237 -0.73 -18.27 6.46
N LEU A 238 -0.54 -19.55 6.12
CA LEU A 238 -1.67 -20.49 5.98
C LEU A 238 -2.51 -20.55 7.26
N GLY A 239 -3.84 -20.57 7.09
CA GLY A 239 -4.81 -20.58 8.19
C GLY A 239 -5.12 -19.20 8.78
N GLU A 240 -4.44 -18.12 8.38
CA GLU A 240 -4.71 -16.79 8.90
C GLU A 240 -6.09 -16.26 8.47
N GLN A 241 -6.86 -15.74 9.43
CA GLN A 241 -8.22 -15.19 9.23
C GLN A 241 -8.34 -13.68 9.45
N LYS A 242 -7.24 -12.93 9.23
CA LYS A 242 -7.20 -11.47 9.46
C LYS A 242 -7.63 -10.65 8.24
N PHE A 243 -8.49 -11.20 7.39
CA PHE A 243 -8.91 -10.53 6.16
C PHE A 243 -9.56 -9.17 6.46
N ASN A 244 -9.18 -8.15 5.69
CA ASN A 244 -9.76 -6.82 5.76
C ASN A 244 -9.79 -6.21 4.36
N ILE A 245 -10.95 -5.72 3.93
CA ILE A 245 -11.18 -5.18 2.58
C ILE A 245 -10.27 -3.99 2.27
N PHE A 246 -9.82 -3.24 3.26
CA PHE A 246 -8.97 -2.06 3.07
C PHE A 246 -7.50 -2.34 3.31
N THR A 247 -7.18 -3.25 4.23
CA THR A 247 -5.81 -3.38 4.76
C THR A 247 -5.17 -4.76 4.66
N ASN A 248 -5.92 -5.84 4.39
CA ASN A 248 -5.37 -7.20 4.36
C ASN A 248 -6.20 -8.10 3.41
N ARG A 249 -5.92 -7.99 2.12
CA ARG A 249 -6.56 -8.76 1.03
C ARG A 249 -5.53 -9.63 0.32
N SER A 250 -5.96 -10.41 -0.67
CA SER A 250 -5.07 -11.26 -1.45
C SER A 250 -3.92 -10.49 -2.09
N SER A 251 -4.16 -9.26 -2.56
CA SER A 251 -3.09 -8.42 -3.12
C SER A 251 -2.06 -7.95 -2.11
N HIS A 252 -2.49 -7.64 -0.89
CA HIS A 252 -1.58 -7.32 0.22
C HIS A 252 -0.77 -8.55 0.64
N LEU A 253 -1.40 -9.73 0.69
CA LEU A 253 -0.68 -10.98 0.93
C LEU A 253 0.39 -11.22 -0.15
N ALA A 254 0.01 -11.09 -1.42
CA ALA A 254 0.91 -11.34 -2.55
C ALA A 254 2.09 -10.36 -2.58
N LYS A 255 1.83 -9.06 -2.40
CA LYS A 255 2.88 -8.03 -2.28
C LYS A 255 3.77 -8.28 -1.07
N TRP A 256 3.20 -8.62 0.08
CA TRP A 256 3.98 -8.92 1.27
C TRP A 256 4.88 -10.14 1.03
N CYS A 257 4.41 -11.17 0.34
CA CYS A 257 5.22 -12.32 -0.03
C CYS A 257 6.34 -11.96 -1.02
N LYS A 258 6.06 -11.11 -2.02
CA LYS A 258 6.98 -10.84 -3.14
C LYS A 258 8.00 -9.74 -2.85
N ILE A 259 7.58 -8.66 -2.20
CA ILE A 259 8.38 -7.42 -2.00
C ILE A 259 8.33 -6.87 -0.57
N ASN A 260 7.59 -7.54 0.34
CA ASN A 260 7.45 -7.15 1.75
C ASN A 260 6.80 -5.75 1.93
N GLU A 261 5.70 -5.53 1.19
CA GLU A 261 4.74 -4.42 1.31
C GLU A 261 3.35 -4.93 1.69
#